data_AF-A0A5B8AZ74-F1
#
_entry.id   AF-A0A5B8AZ74-F1
#
_cell.length_a   1.000
_cell.length_b   1.000
_cell.length_c   1.000
_cell.angle_alpha   90.00
_cell.angle_beta   90.00
_cell.angle_gamma   90.00
#
_symmetry.space_group_name_H-M   'P 1'
#
loop_
_entity.id
_entity.type
_entity.pdbx_description
1 polymer ?
#
loop_
_entity_poly.entity_id
_entity_poly.type
_entity_poly.pdbx_seq_one_letter_code
_entity_poly.pdbx_strand_id
1 'polypeptide(L)'
;MNPKVPRFEPEVIAAASRRWHGDDEKVATTSIKCLDVDGVQVSSRYGKAAEYDIMAAMVLGVEAGLRTLIETIWCDSKACACYSVTLRSCTAAQAKDISYQLEEACISLSGGHNGIDISGERGGYIVLDPNWGWGDVES
;
A
#
# COMPACT_ATOMS: atom_id res chain seq x y z
N MET A 1 4.67 2.15 -16.36
CA MET A 1 4.31 3.58 -16.22
C MET A 1 3.44 3.69 -14.98
N ASN A 2 3.70 4.63 -14.07
CA ASN A 2 2.90 4.70 -12.85
C ASN A 2 1.47 5.15 -13.20
N PRO A 3 0.41 4.42 -12.81
CA PRO A 3 -0.94 4.82 -13.14
C PRO A 3 -1.29 6.18 -12.54
N LYS A 4 -2.06 6.99 -13.29
CA LYS A 4 -2.44 8.33 -12.85
C LYS A 4 -3.65 8.25 -11.91
N VAL A 5 -3.46 8.57 -10.64
CA VAL A 5 -4.53 8.68 -9.64
C VAL A 5 -5.20 10.07 -9.74
N PRO A 6 -6.51 10.17 -10.00
CA PRO A 6 -7.23 11.46 -9.94
C PRO A 6 -7.15 12.06 -8.54
N ARG A 7 -7.06 13.38 -8.41
CA ARG A 7 -7.04 14.07 -7.11
C ARG A 7 -8.18 15.06 -7.04
N PHE A 8 -8.86 15.12 -5.90
CA PHE A 8 -9.82 16.17 -5.63
C PHE A 8 -9.11 17.46 -5.26
N GLU A 9 -9.73 18.59 -5.63
CA GLU A 9 -9.25 19.91 -5.22
C GLU A 9 -9.39 20.09 -3.69
N PRO A 10 -8.50 20.86 -3.04
CA PRO A 10 -8.52 21.08 -1.60
C PRO A 10 -9.86 21.60 -1.07
N GLU A 11 -10.54 22.45 -1.84
CA GLU A 11 -11.87 22.98 -1.50
C GLU A 11 -12.97 21.92 -1.47
N VAL A 12 -12.89 20.90 -2.33
CA VAL A 12 -13.81 19.75 -2.33
C VAL A 12 -13.58 18.90 -1.08
N ILE A 13 -12.32 18.68 -0.71
CA ILE A 13 -11.93 17.93 0.50
C ILE A 13 -12.43 18.67 1.75
N ALA A 14 -12.19 19.98 1.84
CA ALA A 14 -12.64 20.81 2.96
C ALA A 14 -14.17 20.90 3.09
N ALA A 15 -14.90 20.92 1.96
CA ALA A 15 -16.35 20.86 1.98
C ALA A 15 -16.86 19.50 2.49
N ALA A 16 -16.21 18.40 2.09
CA ALA A 16 -16.57 17.05 2.49
C ALA A 16 -16.22 16.73 3.96
N SER A 17 -15.16 17.31 4.51
CA SER A 17 -14.73 17.10 5.91
C SER A 17 -15.74 17.59 6.93
N ARG A 18 -16.65 18.50 6.56
CA ARG A 18 -17.76 18.96 7.43
C ARG A 18 -18.62 17.81 7.96
N ARG A 19 -18.75 16.72 7.19
CA ARG A 19 -19.47 15.50 7.62
C ARG A 19 -18.76 14.75 8.73
N TRP A 20 -17.47 15.01 8.90
CA TRP A 20 -16.58 14.43 9.91
C TRP A 20 -16.15 15.46 10.94
N HIS A 21 -16.97 16.48 11.21
CA HIS A 21 -16.65 17.55 12.17
C HIS A 21 -15.36 18.32 11.83
N GLY A 22 -15.01 18.39 10.55
CA GLY A 22 -13.80 19.05 10.06
C GLY A 22 -12.58 18.12 9.93
N ASP A 23 -12.70 16.85 10.28
CA ASP A 23 -11.64 15.85 10.12
C ASP A 23 -11.48 15.47 8.64
N ASP A 24 -10.43 16.00 8.00
CA ASP A 24 -10.09 15.74 6.61
C ASP A 24 -9.35 14.41 6.40
N GLU A 25 -8.81 13.79 7.45
CA GLU A 25 -8.17 12.47 7.41
C GLU A 25 -9.15 11.42 6.90
N LYS A 26 -10.42 11.49 7.30
CA LYS A 26 -11.47 10.55 6.87
C LYS A 26 -12.05 10.82 5.48
N VAL A 27 -11.63 11.91 4.84
CA VAL A 27 -12.15 12.32 3.53
C VAL A 27 -11.28 11.74 2.42
N ALA A 28 -11.90 11.02 1.49
CA ALA A 28 -11.21 10.58 0.27
C ALA A 28 -10.65 11.76 -0.51
N THR A 29 -9.43 11.61 -1.03
CA THR A 29 -8.79 12.63 -1.88
C THR A 29 -8.74 12.21 -3.35
N THR A 30 -9.36 11.09 -3.69
CA THR A 30 -9.56 10.62 -5.05
C THR A 30 -10.96 10.05 -5.25
N SER A 31 -11.41 9.97 -6.50
CA SER A 31 -12.67 9.35 -6.90
C SER A 31 -12.59 7.83 -7.06
N ILE A 32 -11.39 7.25 -7.14
CA ILE A 32 -11.22 5.81 -7.34
C ILE A 32 -11.32 5.04 -6.02
N LYS A 33 -11.87 3.84 -6.08
CA LYS A 33 -11.97 2.90 -4.94
C LYS A 33 -10.97 1.76 -5.01
N CYS A 34 -10.43 1.53 -6.20
CA CYS A 34 -9.47 0.50 -6.50
C CYS A 34 -8.65 0.99 -7.70
N LEU A 35 -7.40 0.56 -7.78
CA LEU A 35 -6.49 0.82 -8.88
C LEU A 35 -5.85 -0.49 -9.31
N ASP A 36 -5.81 -0.77 -10.61
CA ASP A 36 -5.05 -1.88 -11.16
C ASP A 36 -3.62 -1.42 -11.50
N VAL A 37 -2.63 -2.14 -11.01
CA VAL A 37 -1.21 -1.90 -11.25
C VAL A 37 -0.58 -3.20 -11.71
N ASP A 38 -0.40 -3.36 -13.03
CA ASP A 38 0.12 -4.58 -13.66
C ASP A 38 -0.61 -5.86 -13.21
N GLY A 39 -1.94 -5.80 -13.10
CA GLY A 39 -2.78 -6.92 -12.67
C GLY A 39 -2.87 -7.13 -11.16
N VAL A 40 -2.26 -6.25 -10.36
CA VAL A 40 -2.42 -6.18 -8.90
C VAL A 40 -3.50 -5.16 -8.56
N GLN A 41 -4.51 -5.57 -7.79
CA GLN A 41 -5.55 -4.66 -7.32
C GLN A 41 -5.12 -3.98 -6.02
N VAL A 42 -4.99 -2.65 -6.04
CA VAL A 42 -4.67 -1.87 -4.84
C VAL A 42 -5.86 -1.04 -4.38
N SER A 43 -6.11 -1.01 -3.08
CA SER A 43 -7.23 -0.26 -2.48
C SER A 43 -6.88 0.28 -1.10
N SER A 44 -7.55 1.35 -0.68
CA SER A 44 -7.29 2.01 0.59
C SER A 44 -8.58 2.21 1.39
N ARG A 45 -8.46 2.18 2.71
CA ARG A 45 -9.57 2.42 3.65
C ARG A 45 -10.27 3.75 3.43
N TYR A 46 -9.52 4.85 3.35
CA TYR A 46 -10.08 6.20 3.22
C TYR A 46 -10.00 6.73 1.79
N GLY A 47 -9.35 6.01 0.87
CA GLY A 47 -9.20 6.43 -0.52
C GLY A 47 -8.36 7.70 -0.65
N LYS A 48 -7.17 7.74 -0.03
CA LYS A 48 -6.23 8.84 -0.25
C LYS A 48 -5.41 8.58 -1.50
N ALA A 49 -5.34 9.57 -2.38
CA ALA A 49 -4.55 9.49 -3.60
C ALA A 49 -3.07 9.12 -3.32
N ALA A 50 -2.48 9.72 -2.27
CA ALA A 50 -1.10 9.44 -1.87
C ALA A 50 -0.87 7.96 -1.49
N GLU A 51 -1.85 7.30 -0.87
CA GLU A 51 -1.75 5.88 -0.52
C GLU A 51 -1.76 5.01 -1.77
N TYR A 52 -2.57 5.36 -2.77
CA TYR A 52 -2.54 4.68 -4.07
C TYR A 52 -1.21 4.88 -4.79
N ASP A 53 -0.60 6.06 -4.71
CA ASP A 53 0.72 6.31 -5.31
C ASP A 53 1.79 5.42 -4.65
N ILE A 54 1.77 5.31 -3.31
CA ILE A 54 2.68 4.45 -2.54
C ILE A 54 2.47 2.99 -2.91
N MET A 55 1.23 2.49 -2.84
CA MET A 55 0.95 1.08 -3.17
C MET A 55 1.29 0.75 -4.63
N ALA A 56 1.04 1.66 -5.57
CA ALA A 56 1.44 1.46 -6.97
C ALA A 56 2.95 1.37 -7.11
N ALA A 57 3.69 2.21 -6.39
CA ALA A 57 5.13 2.19 -6.41
C ALA A 57 5.71 0.97 -5.66
N MET A 58 5.06 0.48 -4.58
CA MET A 58 5.39 -0.82 -3.96
C MET A 58 5.26 -1.96 -4.97
N VAL A 59 4.13 -2.03 -5.69
CA VAL A 59 3.93 -3.03 -6.75
C VAL A 59 5.02 -2.94 -7.81
N LEU A 60 5.33 -1.71 -8.26
CA LEU A 60 6.35 -1.48 -9.28
C LEU A 60 7.79 -1.75 -8.81
N GLY A 61 8.03 -1.73 -7.50
CA GLY A 61 9.31 -2.09 -6.86
C GLY A 61 9.56 -3.60 -6.84
N VAL A 62 8.51 -4.41 -6.91
CA VAL A 62 8.64 -5.87 -7.01
C VAL A 62 9.04 -6.29 -8.42
N GLU A 63 9.96 -7.24 -8.55
CA GLU A 63 10.39 -7.83 -9.81
C GLU A 63 9.19 -8.28 -10.66
N ALA A 64 9.19 -7.98 -11.96
CA ALA A 64 8.06 -8.21 -12.85
C ALA A 64 7.55 -9.67 -12.83
N GLY A 65 8.44 -10.66 -12.72
CA GLY A 65 8.05 -12.07 -12.62
C GLY A 65 7.28 -12.39 -11.34
N LEU A 66 7.73 -11.85 -10.21
CA LEU A 66 7.11 -12.04 -8.90
C LEU A 66 5.85 -11.19 -8.72
N ARG A 67 5.77 -10.02 -9.36
CA ARG A 67 4.61 -9.13 -9.32
C ARG A 67 3.32 -9.82 -9.72
N THR A 68 3.38 -10.72 -10.71
CA THR A 68 2.21 -11.50 -11.17
C THR A 68 1.62 -12.42 -10.11
N LEU A 69 2.38 -12.72 -9.06
CA LEU A 69 1.96 -13.54 -7.92
C LEU A 69 1.23 -12.71 -6.86
N ILE A 70 1.26 -11.38 -6.94
CA ILE A 70 0.51 -10.51 -6.04
C ILE A 70 -0.90 -10.34 -6.62
N GLU A 71 -1.90 -10.57 -5.79
CA GLU A 71 -3.30 -10.41 -6.17
C GLU A 71 -3.85 -9.07 -5.72
N THR A 72 -3.71 -8.76 -4.43
CA THR A 72 -4.17 -7.49 -3.87
C THR A 72 -3.18 -6.88 -2.89
N ILE A 73 -3.23 -5.55 -2.79
CA ILE A 73 -2.67 -4.79 -1.66
C ILE A 73 -3.76 -3.87 -1.12
N TRP A 74 -4.01 -3.93 0.18
CA TRP A 74 -4.92 -3.04 0.88
C TRP A 74 -4.17 -2.24 1.93
N CYS A 75 -4.40 -0.92 1.99
CA CYS A 75 -3.83 -0.04 3.00
C CYS A 75 -4.87 0.34 4.06
N ASP A 76 -4.58 0.01 5.33
CA ASP A 76 -5.27 0.57 6.49
C ASP A 76 -4.58 1.86 6.95
N SER A 77 -4.98 2.98 6.37
CA SER A 77 -4.44 4.28 6.74
C SER A 77 -4.83 4.76 8.13
N LYS A 78 -5.89 4.20 8.72
CA LYS A 78 -6.23 4.46 10.13
C LYS A 78 -5.18 3.84 11.08
N ALA A 79 -4.48 2.80 10.63
CA ALA A 79 -3.39 2.17 11.35
C ALA A 79 -2.01 2.71 10.93
N CYS A 80 -1.97 3.89 10.29
CA CYS A 80 -0.77 4.60 9.82
C CYS A 80 0.13 3.73 8.93
N ALA A 81 -0.32 3.44 7.70
CA ALA A 81 0.42 2.65 6.70
C ALA A 81 0.66 1.18 7.12
N CYS A 82 -0.41 0.51 7.55
CA CYS A 82 -0.45 -0.95 7.66
C CYS A 82 -1.00 -1.54 6.35
N TYR A 83 -0.37 -2.58 5.83
CA TYR A 83 -0.73 -3.18 4.54
C TYR A 83 -1.14 -4.63 4.71
N SER A 84 -2.19 -5.03 4.00
CA SER A 84 -2.58 -6.42 3.82
C SER A 84 -2.38 -6.81 2.36
N VAL A 85 -1.57 -7.83 2.12
CA VAL A 85 -1.19 -8.33 0.80
C VAL A 85 -1.72 -9.74 0.65
N THR A 86 -2.37 -10.01 -0.48
CA THR A 86 -2.79 -11.37 -0.84
C THR A 86 -1.98 -11.85 -2.02
N LEU A 87 -1.39 -13.04 -1.90
CA LEU A 87 -0.63 -13.71 -2.94
C LEU A 87 -1.45 -14.82 -3.57
N ARG A 88 -1.32 -14.94 -4.89
CA ARG A 88 -1.69 -16.11 -5.67
C ARG A 88 -0.82 -17.30 -5.29
N SER A 89 -1.16 -18.48 -5.82
CA SER A 89 -0.35 -19.70 -5.67
C SER A 89 1.13 -19.47 -6.02
N CYS A 90 2.00 -19.56 -5.02
CA CYS A 90 3.45 -19.38 -5.12
C CYS A 90 4.18 -20.29 -4.12
N THR A 91 5.50 -20.36 -4.23
CA THR A 91 6.36 -21.05 -3.27
C THR A 91 6.67 -20.16 -2.05
N ALA A 92 7.07 -20.77 -0.93
CA ALA A 92 7.47 -20.02 0.26
C ALA A 92 8.69 -19.10 0.01
N ALA A 93 9.61 -19.50 -0.87
CA ALA A 93 10.74 -18.67 -1.27
C ALA A 93 10.29 -17.41 -2.01
N GLN A 94 9.40 -17.57 -3.01
CA GLN A 94 8.84 -16.43 -3.75
C GLN A 94 8.04 -15.49 -2.84
N ALA A 95 7.24 -16.03 -1.91
CA ALA A 95 6.51 -15.21 -0.95
C ALA A 95 7.44 -14.37 -0.07
N LYS A 96 8.59 -14.93 0.32
CA LYS A 96 9.62 -14.24 1.09
C LYS A 96 10.35 -13.17 0.28
N ASP A 97 10.65 -13.46 -0.99
CA ASP A 97 11.29 -12.47 -1.88
C ASP A 97 10.35 -11.30 -2.15
N ILE A 98 9.06 -11.57 -2.37
CA ILE A 98 8.03 -10.54 -2.49
C ILE A 98 7.94 -9.71 -1.21
N SER A 99 7.98 -10.32 -0.03
CA SER A 99 7.89 -9.58 1.24
C SER A 99 9.02 -8.57 1.40
N TYR A 100 10.26 -8.98 1.12
CA TYR A 100 11.41 -8.08 1.21
C TYR A 100 11.34 -6.94 0.19
N GLN A 101 10.96 -7.23 -1.06
CA GLN A 101 10.87 -6.20 -2.09
C GLN A 101 9.74 -5.20 -1.82
N LEU A 102 8.63 -5.65 -1.23
CA LEU A 102 7.54 -4.75 -0.80
C LEU A 102 7.98 -3.86 0.36
N GLU A 103 8.68 -4.40 1.36
CA GLU A 103 9.22 -3.64 2.48
C GLU A 103 10.25 -2.60 2.02
N GLU A 104 11.23 -3.00 1.21
CA GLU A 104 12.25 -2.11 0.66
C GLU A 104 11.62 -0.97 -0.17
N ALA A 105 10.66 -1.31 -1.03
CA ALA A 105 9.92 -0.32 -1.81
C ALA A 105 9.15 0.63 -0.89
N CYS A 106 8.46 0.12 0.14
CA CYS A 106 7.73 0.96 1.08
C CYS A 106 8.68 1.91 1.85
N ILE A 107 9.80 1.40 2.38
CA ILE A 107 10.78 2.21 3.13
C ILE A 107 11.36 3.31 2.25
N SER A 108 11.80 2.98 1.04
CA SER A 108 12.42 3.94 0.13
C SER A 108 11.48 5.06 -0.33
N LEU A 109 10.16 4.83 -0.30
CA LEU A 109 9.16 5.75 -0.84
C LEU A 109 8.39 6.54 0.23
N SER A 110 8.01 5.88 1.33
CA SER A 110 7.20 6.48 2.40
C SER A 110 7.95 6.68 3.71
N GLY A 111 9.21 6.24 3.78
CA GLY A 111 9.97 6.24 5.03
C GLY A 111 9.53 5.14 6.00
N GLY A 112 8.77 4.14 5.54
CA GLY A 112 8.42 2.95 6.33
C GLY A 112 6.94 2.57 6.35
N HIS A 113 6.62 1.60 7.22
CA HIS A 113 5.30 1.01 7.42
C HIS A 113 5.07 0.57 8.88
N ASN A 114 3.79 0.44 9.25
CA ASN A 114 3.37 -0.10 10.55
C ASN A 114 3.09 -1.61 10.56
N GLY A 115 3.27 -2.26 9.41
CA GLY A 115 3.13 -3.69 9.29
C GLY A 115 2.77 -4.06 7.86
N ILE A 116 3.26 -5.22 7.42
CA ILE A 116 2.85 -5.82 6.16
C ILE A 116 2.46 -7.26 6.45
N ASP A 117 1.16 -7.52 6.36
CA ASP A 117 0.56 -8.82 6.51
C ASP A 117 0.43 -9.46 5.12
N ILE A 118 1.12 -10.57 4.88
CA ILE A 118 1.14 -11.23 3.58
C ILE A 118 0.53 -12.61 3.73
N SER A 119 -0.58 -12.83 3.03
CA SER A 119 -1.36 -14.07 3.06
C SER A 119 -1.33 -14.75 1.70
N GLY A 120 -1.10 -16.06 1.67
CA GLY A 120 -1.17 -16.87 0.46
C GLY A 120 -2.48 -17.65 0.37
N GLU A 121 -2.93 -17.94 -0.84
CA GLU A 121 -4.15 -18.72 -1.13
C GLU A 121 -4.26 -20.05 -0.37
N ARG A 122 -3.11 -20.69 -0.05
CA ARG A 122 -3.06 -21.98 0.68
C ARG A 122 -2.89 -21.85 2.20
N GLY A 123 -3.17 -20.68 2.76
CA GLY A 123 -3.09 -20.43 4.20
C GLY A 123 -1.66 -20.18 4.73
N GLY A 124 -0.69 -19.93 3.85
CA GLY A 124 0.62 -19.42 4.25
C GLY A 124 0.51 -17.96 4.68
N TYR A 125 1.31 -17.55 5.68
CA TYR A 125 1.28 -16.19 6.22
C TYR A 125 2.69 -15.73 6.60
N ILE A 126 3.02 -14.50 6.24
CA ILE A 126 4.25 -13.79 6.61
C ILE A 126 3.83 -12.46 7.23
N VAL A 127 4.46 -12.10 8.34
CA VAL A 127 4.30 -10.79 8.99
C VAL A 127 5.62 -10.07 8.93
N LEU A 128 5.59 -8.84 8.44
CA LEU A 128 6.68 -7.90 8.62
C LEU A 128 6.28 -6.92 9.72
N ASP A 129 7.10 -6.86 10.77
CA ASP A 129 6.93 -5.95 11.89
C ASP A 129 7.06 -4.48 11.43
N PRO A 130 6.57 -3.50 12.21
CA PRO A 130 6.75 -2.09 11.89
C PRO A 130 8.22 -1.75 11.61
N ASN A 131 8.48 -1.10 10.47
CA ASN A 131 9.79 -0.64 10.09
C ASN A 131 9.69 0.78 9.54
N TRP A 132 10.30 1.72 10.24
CA TRP A 132 10.15 3.17 10.00
C TRP A 132 11.40 3.75 9.33
N GLY A 133 12.27 2.92 8.74
CA GLY A 133 13.42 3.37 7.96
C GLY A 133 14.54 4.09 8.74
N TRP A 134 14.43 4.20 10.07
CA TRP A 134 15.45 4.85 10.94
C TRP A 134 16.66 3.96 11.25
N GLY A 135 16.81 2.81 10.60
CA GLY A 135 17.97 1.93 10.77
C GLY A 135 19.21 2.55 10.14
N ASP A 136 20.13 2.97 11.01
CA ASP A 136 21.48 3.51 10.77
C ASP A 136 21.60 4.99 10.35
N VAL A 137 21.05 5.90 11.17
CA VAL A 137 21.80 7.15 11.44
C VAL A 137 22.83 6.82 12.53
N GLU A 138 24.06 6.47 12.10
CA GLU A 138 25.21 6.42 13.00
C GLU A 138 25.28 7.72 13.81
N SER A 139 25.25 7.59 15.14
CA SER A 139 25.56 8.65 16.10
C SER A 139 27.06 8.83 16.28
#